data_AF-A0A1H0IMU7-F1
#
_entry.id   AF-A0A1H0IMU7-F1
#
_cell.length_a   1.000
_cell.length_b   1.000
_cell.length_c   1.000
_cell.angle_alpha   90.00
_cell.angle_beta   90.00
_cell.angle_gamma   90.00
#
_symmetry.space_group_name_H-M   'P 1'
#
loop_
_entity.id
_entity.type
_entity.pdbx_description
1 polymer ?
#
loop_
_entity_poly.entity_id
_entity_poly.type
_entity_poly.pdbx_seq_one_letter_code
_entity_poly.pdbx_strand_id
1 'polypeptide(L)'
;MTKMCEILQHTFKALHQQLGHNTLCDTRPFWQRRISTASAFCRALVANGYMTTEQMEQATLLYRLGLSRKGGVIFWQYDENDIMHDGKIMYYRPDCHRDHNRNPTWVSHLLRKGGYLPEDWKTEHCLFGLHLLQDSKKNVAVVESEKTAVIMSAVKPDYTWLATGGKTELNVAKLKPLQGRRVILFPDTDETGKTYQDWYEIAQAASDVFGHPVTVSSILEQQASPSQKGEKIDIADLIFPFSENY
;
A
#
# COMPACT_ATOMS: atom_id res chain seq x y z
N MET A 1 2.49 1.34 25.05
CA MET A 1 1.73 0.82 23.90
C MET A 1 0.23 1.09 24.01
N THR A 2 -0.43 0.92 25.17
CA THR A 2 -1.88 1.15 25.37
C THR A 2 -2.35 2.58 25.07
N LYS A 3 -1.57 3.59 25.46
CA LYS A 3 -1.89 5.02 25.20
C LYS A 3 -1.91 5.40 23.71
N MET A 4 -1.19 4.68 22.84
CA MET A 4 -1.03 5.04 21.42
C MET A 4 -2.25 4.65 20.60
N CYS A 5 -2.76 3.43 20.83
CA CYS A 5 -4.00 2.95 20.26
C CYS A 5 -5.18 3.77 20.77
N GLU A 6 -5.20 4.09 22.07
CA GLU A 6 -6.20 4.98 22.66
C GLU A 6 -6.14 6.38 22.06
N ILE A 7 -4.97 7.02 21.91
CA ILE A 7 -4.87 8.37 21.33
C ILE A 7 -5.33 8.35 19.86
N LEU A 8 -4.89 7.42 19.01
CA LEU A 8 -5.41 7.40 17.64
C LEU A 8 -6.91 7.11 17.62
N GLN A 9 -7.38 6.08 18.34
CA GLN A 9 -8.81 5.77 18.39
C GLN A 9 -9.64 6.93 18.96
N HIS A 10 -9.20 7.59 20.03
CA HIS A 10 -9.87 8.72 20.68
C HIS A 10 -9.76 10.02 19.87
N THR A 11 -8.60 10.34 19.30
CA THR A 11 -8.41 11.49 18.40
C THR A 11 -9.26 11.34 17.15
N PHE A 12 -9.37 10.14 16.58
CA PHE A 12 -10.30 9.87 15.47
C PHE A 12 -11.77 9.86 15.93
N LYS A 13 -12.08 9.45 17.17
CA LYS A 13 -13.42 9.59 17.79
C LYS A 13 -13.80 11.06 18.04
N ALA A 14 -12.83 11.90 18.40
CA ALA A 14 -13.01 13.34 18.61
C ALA A 14 -13.16 14.08 17.27
N LEU A 15 -12.35 13.73 16.26
CA LEU A 15 -12.58 14.15 14.87
C LEU A 15 -13.95 13.68 14.36
N HIS A 16 -14.43 12.50 14.79
CA HIS A 16 -15.76 11.99 14.46
C HIS A 16 -16.90 12.84 15.05
N GLN A 17 -16.77 13.35 16.28
CA GLN A 17 -17.74 14.27 16.88
C GLN A 17 -17.72 15.66 16.24
N GLN A 18 -16.54 16.23 15.96
CA GLN A 18 -16.44 17.58 15.39
C GLN A 18 -16.80 17.65 13.90
N LEU A 19 -16.62 16.56 13.14
CA LEU A 19 -16.94 16.51 11.72
C LEU A 19 -18.34 15.96 11.40
N GLY A 20 -19.09 15.56 12.43
CA GLY A 20 -20.36 14.85 12.34
C GLY A 20 -21.51 15.52 13.08
N HIS A 21 -21.58 16.86 13.09
CA HIS A 21 -22.86 17.49 13.45
C HIS A 21 -23.91 17.09 12.40
N ASN A 22 -24.83 16.24 12.86
CA ASN A 22 -25.96 15.59 12.20
C ASN A 22 -25.64 14.32 11.38
N THR A 23 -25.44 13.19 12.08
CA THR A 23 -26.25 11.97 11.89
C THR A 23 -25.89 10.91 12.93
N LEU A 24 -26.88 10.08 13.27
CA LEU A 24 -26.88 9.04 14.30
C LEU A 24 -25.59 8.21 14.34
N CYS A 25 -25.16 7.89 15.57
CA CYS A 25 -24.02 7.05 15.94
C CYS A 25 -23.90 5.77 15.08
N ASP A 26 -23.09 5.83 14.02
CA ASP A 26 -22.61 4.67 13.28
C ASP A 26 -21.50 4.01 14.11
N THR A 27 -21.60 2.72 14.38
CA THR A 27 -20.66 1.95 15.23
C THR A 27 -19.56 1.25 14.43
N ARG A 28 -19.58 1.31 13.10
CA ARG A 28 -18.59 0.63 12.23
C ARG A 28 -17.17 1.20 12.39
N PRO A 29 -16.10 0.40 12.29
CA PRO A 29 -14.71 0.87 12.27
C PRO A 29 -14.48 2.01 11.26
N PHE A 30 -13.59 2.97 11.56
CA PHE A 30 -13.40 4.18 10.75
C PHE A 30 -13.12 3.91 9.27
N TRP A 31 -12.35 2.86 8.97
CA TRP A 31 -12.06 2.48 7.60
C TRP A 31 -13.34 2.12 6.84
N GLN A 32 -14.30 1.39 7.43
CA GLN A 32 -15.57 1.02 6.81
C GLN A 32 -16.43 2.22 6.41
N ARG A 33 -16.27 3.37 7.07
CA ARG A 33 -16.98 4.63 6.72
C ARG A 33 -16.28 5.44 5.63
N ARG A 34 -15.04 5.07 5.29
CA ARG A 34 -14.19 5.73 4.30
C ARG A 34 -13.88 4.87 3.08
N ILE A 35 -14.27 3.58 3.11
CA ILE A 35 -14.30 2.71 1.93
C ILE A 35 -15.05 3.45 0.84
N SER A 36 -14.36 3.72 -0.25
CA SER A 36 -14.98 4.38 -1.37
C SER A 36 -14.24 4.06 -2.65
N THR A 37 -14.98 3.58 -3.64
CA THR A 37 -14.54 3.52 -5.04
C THR A 37 -14.60 4.91 -5.71
N ALA A 38 -14.99 5.97 -4.98
CA ALA A 38 -15.08 7.32 -5.52
C ALA A 38 -13.76 8.11 -5.49
N SER A 39 -12.63 7.49 -5.13
CA SER A 39 -11.33 8.14 -5.32
C SER A 39 -10.98 8.23 -6.81
N ALA A 40 -10.20 9.24 -7.19
CA ALA A 40 -9.71 9.34 -8.57
C ALA A 40 -8.88 8.11 -8.97
N PHE A 41 -8.18 7.52 -8.00
CA PHE A 41 -7.45 6.26 -8.12
C PHE A 41 -8.34 5.10 -8.56
N CYS A 42 -9.42 4.81 -7.83
CA CYS A 42 -10.29 3.66 -8.16
C CYS A 42 -10.95 3.84 -9.54
N ARG A 43 -11.41 5.06 -9.84
CA ARG A 43 -11.97 5.37 -11.17
C ARG A 43 -10.95 5.21 -12.28
N ALA A 44 -9.72 5.67 -12.08
CA ALA A 44 -8.67 5.55 -13.06
C ALA A 44 -8.36 4.07 -13.35
N LEU A 45 -8.19 3.22 -12.32
CA LEU A 45 -7.90 1.79 -12.52
C LEU A 45 -8.98 1.08 -13.35
N VAL A 46 -10.26 1.37 -13.08
CA VAL A 46 -11.38 0.79 -13.84
C VAL A 46 -11.42 1.36 -15.27
N ALA A 47 -11.27 2.68 -15.43
CA ALA A 47 -11.33 3.34 -16.73
C ALA A 47 -10.22 2.91 -17.70
N ASN A 48 -9.04 2.55 -17.17
CA ASN A 48 -7.91 2.09 -17.97
C ASN A 48 -7.82 0.55 -18.07
N GLY A 49 -8.84 -0.17 -17.60
CA GLY A 49 -8.93 -1.62 -17.80
C GLY A 49 -8.02 -2.49 -16.92
N TYR A 50 -7.38 -1.92 -15.89
CA TYR A 50 -6.59 -2.70 -14.92
C TYR A 50 -7.47 -3.64 -14.09
N MET A 51 -8.72 -3.23 -13.82
CA MET A 51 -9.67 -3.97 -12.98
C MET A 51 -11.11 -3.71 -13.46
N THR A 52 -11.99 -4.69 -13.29
CA THR A 52 -13.44 -4.46 -13.42
C THR A 52 -13.96 -3.65 -12.23
N THR A 53 -15.16 -3.08 -12.35
CA THR A 53 -15.82 -2.39 -11.22
C THR A 53 -15.95 -3.31 -10.00
N GLU A 54 -16.35 -4.56 -10.21
CA GLU A 54 -16.49 -5.56 -9.13
C GLU A 54 -15.14 -5.86 -8.47
N GLN A 55 -14.08 -6.09 -9.25
CA GLN A 55 -12.74 -6.32 -8.72
C GLN A 55 -12.23 -5.12 -7.91
N MET A 56 -12.51 -3.90 -8.36
CA MET A 56 -12.14 -2.68 -7.64
C MET A 56 -12.94 -2.54 -6.33
N GLU A 57 -14.24 -2.86 -6.32
CA GLU A 57 -15.04 -2.88 -5.09
C GLU A 57 -14.49 -3.89 -4.08
N GLN A 58 -14.21 -5.11 -4.52
CA GLN A 58 -13.61 -6.16 -3.69
C GLN A 58 -12.25 -5.73 -3.13
N ALA A 59 -11.36 -5.17 -3.96
CA ALA A 59 -10.06 -4.71 -3.51
C ALA A 59 -10.15 -3.49 -2.58
N THR A 60 -11.11 -2.59 -2.78
CA THR A 60 -11.38 -1.46 -1.87
C THR A 60 -11.78 -1.98 -0.48
N LEU A 61 -12.62 -3.02 -0.41
CA LEU A 61 -12.99 -3.66 0.85
C LEU A 61 -11.79 -4.37 1.49
N LEU A 62 -11.08 -5.19 0.72
CA LEU A 62 -9.95 -6.00 1.16
C LEU A 62 -8.82 -5.14 1.76
N TYR A 63 -8.37 -4.12 1.01
CA TYR A 63 -7.31 -3.22 1.42
C TYR A 63 -7.78 -2.01 2.21
N ARG A 64 -9.10 -1.92 2.47
CA ARG A 64 -9.72 -0.86 3.27
C ARG A 64 -9.48 0.54 2.71
N LEU A 65 -9.37 0.70 1.39
CA LEU A 65 -8.94 1.94 0.73
C LEU A 65 -9.82 3.13 1.14
N GLY A 66 -9.18 4.20 1.61
CA GLY A 66 -9.86 5.42 2.05
C GLY A 66 -9.92 6.52 0.99
N LEU A 67 -10.74 7.53 1.24
CA LEU A 67 -10.82 8.77 0.46
C LEU A 67 -10.51 9.99 1.33
N SER A 68 -9.55 10.81 0.89
CA SER A 68 -9.23 12.11 1.49
C SER A 68 -10.18 13.19 0.99
N ARG A 69 -10.36 14.27 1.77
CA ARG A 69 -11.20 15.42 1.38
C ARG A 69 -10.80 16.08 0.08
N LYS A 70 -9.51 15.98 -0.28
CA LYS A 70 -8.97 16.55 -1.51
C LYS A 70 -8.93 15.53 -2.67
N GLY A 71 -9.71 14.45 -2.58
CA GLY A 71 -9.87 13.47 -3.65
C GLY A 71 -8.76 12.42 -3.78
N GLY A 72 -7.83 12.37 -2.82
CA GLY A 72 -6.72 11.39 -2.81
C GLY A 72 -7.15 10.07 -2.21
N VAL A 73 -6.58 8.97 -2.72
CA VAL A 73 -6.72 7.67 -2.06
C VAL A 73 -5.89 7.64 -0.78
N ILE A 74 -6.39 6.97 0.24
CA ILE A 74 -5.66 6.72 1.49
C ILE A 74 -5.36 5.23 1.56
N PHE A 75 -4.07 4.90 1.55
CA PHE A 75 -3.57 3.55 1.79
C PHE A 75 -3.25 3.41 3.28
N TRP A 76 -4.14 2.78 4.02
CA TRP A 76 -3.97 2.60 5.46
C TRP A 76 -2.96 1.50 5.78
N GLN A 77 -2.13 1.77 6.76
CA GLN A 77 -1.16 0.82 7.30
C GLN A 77 -1.74 0.23 8.59
N TYR A 78 -2.20 -1.01 8.49
CA TYR A 78 -2.59 -1.84 9.62
C TYR A 78 -1.57 -2.96 9.76
N ASP A 79 -1.14 -3.24 10.99
CA ASP A 79 -0.23 -4.34 11.26
C ASP A 79 -0.92 -5.71 11.29
N GLU A 80 -0.16 -6.77 11.56
CA GLU A 80 -0.66 -8.14 11.64
C GLU A 80 -1.65 -8.38 12.80
N ASN A 81 -1.78 -7.43 13.74
CA ASN A 81 -2.73 -7.46 14.86
C ASN A 81 -3.95 -6.56 14.59
N ASP A 82 -4.11 -6.09 13.37
CA ASP A 82 -5.15 -5.15 12.94
C ASP A 82 -5.10 -3.79 13.65
N ILE A 83 -3.92 -3.39 14.11
CA ILE A 83 -3.69 -2.07 14.71
C ILE A 83 -3.29 -1.10 13.61
N MET A 84 -4.02 0.01 13.50
CA MET A 84 -3.73 1.08 12.55
C MET A 84 -2.54 1.92 13.03
N HIS A 85 -1.53 2.08 12.16
CA HIS A 85 -0.36 2.90 12.40
C HIS A 85 -0.43 4.27 11.72
N ASP A 86 -0.82 4.31 10.44
CA ASP A 86 -0.99 5.56 9.67
C ASP A 86 -1.82 5.35 8.39
N GLY A 87 -1.98 6.39 7.59
CA GLY A 87 -2.48 6.32 6.22
C GLY A 87 -1.68 7.20 5.27
N LYS A 88 -1.18 6.60 4.18
CA LYS A 88 -0.50 7.34 3.11
C LYS A 88 -1.54 7.89 2.14
N ILE A 89 -1.56 9.19 1.95
CA ILE A 89 -2.45 9.87 1.02
C ILE A 89 -1.71 10.09 -0.30
N MET A 90 -2.25 9.52 -1.36
CA MET A 90 -1.71 9.58 -2.72
C MET A 90 -2.74 10.16 -3.69
N TYR A 91 -2.25 10.77 -4.76
CA TYR A 91 -3.06 11.38 -5.81
C TYR A 91 -2.67 10.82 -7.18
N TYR A 92 -3.68 10.50 -7.97
CA TYR A 92 -3.53 9.89 -9.29
C TYR A 92 -4.34 10.70 -10.31
N ARG A 93 -3.80 10.77 -11.51
CA ARG A 93 -4.44 11.35 -12.69
C ARG A 93 -5.36 10.31 -13.36
N PRO A 94 -6.23 10.73 -14.29
CA PRO A 94 -7.12 9.80 -15.01
C PRO A 94 -6.39 8.70 -15.79
N ASP A 95 -5.11 8.89 -16.14
CA ASP A 95 -4.25 7.93 -16.85
C ASP A 95 -3.57 6.90 -15.91
N CYS A 96 -4.03 6.77 -14.66
CA CYS A 96 -3.44 5.92 -13.61
C CYS A 96 -2.02 6.28 -13.16
N HIS A 97 -1.41 7.34 -13.70
CA HIS A 97 -0.13 7.82 -13.21
C HIS A 97 -0.29 8.68 -11.96
N ARG A 98 0.73 8.66 -11.11
CA ARG A 98 0.81 9.53 -9.94
C ARG A 98 0.78 11.00 -10.39
N ASP A 99 0.01 11.82 -9.68
CA ASP A 99 0.03 13.26 -9.89
C ASP A 99 1.24 13.89 -9.18
N HIS A 100 2.30 14.16 -9.95
CA HIS A 100 3.53 14.77 -9.44
C HIS A 100 3.36 16.23 -8.97
N ASN A 101 2.27 16.90 -9.33
CA ASN A 101 1.96 18.25 -8.84
C ASN A 101 1.40 18.22 -7.41
N ARG A 102 1.12 17.03 -6.87
CA ARG A 102 0.52 16.84 -5.55
C ARG A 102 1.37 15.90 -4.71
N ASN A 103 2.12 16.49 -3.78
CA ASN A 103 2.96 15.71 -2.89
C ASN A 103 2.14 14.72 -2.04
N PRO A 104 2.58 13.45 -1.96
CA PRO A 104 2.07 12.51 -0.98
C PRO A 104 2.20 13.08 0.42
N THR A 105 1.28 12.70 1.29
CA THR A 105 1.34 13.09 2.69
C THR A 105 0.80 11.97 3.56
N TRP A 106 1.03 12.07 4.85
CA TRP A 106 0.58 11.10 5.83
C TRP A 106 -0.55 11.67 6.66
N VAL A 107 -1.49 10.82 7.07
CA VAL A 107 -2.61 11.24 7.91
C VAL A 107 -2.08 11.74 9.26
N SER A 108 -1.11 11.05 9.85
CA SER A 108 -0.43 11.49 11.08
C SER A 108 0.18 12.89 10.95
N HIS A 109 0.83 13.20 9.81
CA HIS A 109 1.39 14.52 9.54
C HIS A 109 0.31 15.61 9.52
N LEU A 110 -0.83 15.35 8.86
CA LEU A 110 -1.95 16.30 8.83
C LEU A 110 -2.58 16.50 10.20
N LEU A 111 -2.71 15.43 10.99
CA LEU A 111 -3.26 15.50 12.34
C LEU A 111 -2.34 16.27 13.28
N ARG A 112 -1.02 16.04 13.21
CA ARG A 112 -0.03 16.81 13.98
C ARG A 112 -0.10 18.29 13.61
N LYS A 113 -0.13 18.62 12.31
CA LYS A 113 -0.31 20.00 11.85
C LYS A 113 -1.62 20.65 12.34
N GLY A 114 -2.66 19.84 12.55
CA GLY A 114 -3.94 20.28 13.09
C GLY A 114 -4.02 20.31 14.62
N GLY A 115 -2.96 19.97 15.35
CA GLY A 115 -2.94 19.93 16.83
C GLY A 115 -3.64 18.70 17.44
N TYR A 116 -3.93 17.69 16.63
CA TYR A 116 -4.63 16.46 17.06
C TYR A 116 -3.68 15.35 17.54
N LEU A 117 -2.38 15.49 17.24
CA LEU A 117 -1.32 14.60 17.71
C LEU A 117 -0.19 15.41 18.35
N PRO A 118 0.53 14.86 19.33
CA PRO A 118 1.72 15.47 19.92
C PRO A 118 2.78 15.84 18.86
N GLU A 119 3.58 16.88 19.13
CA GLU A 119 4.64 17.30 18.20
C GLU A 119 5.74 16.23 18.03
N ASP A 120 6.03 15.49 19.09
CA ASP A 120 7.03 14.41 19.14
C ASP A 120 6.47 13.05 18.69
N TRP A 121 5.26 13.02 18.12
CA TRP A 121 4.65 11.80 17.61
C TRP A 121 5.53 11.14 16.55
N LYS A 122 5.93 9.90 16.81
CA LYS A 122 6.65 9.03 15.88
C LYS A 122 5.68 8.00 15.32
N THR A 123 5.63 7.92 14.00
CA THR A 123 4.88 6.89 13.30
C THR A 123 5.83 5.75 12.92
N GLU A 124 5.44 4.53 13.26
CA GLU A 124 6.10 3.32 12.77
C GLU A 124 5.34 2.82 11.54
N HIS A 125 6.01 2.82 10.38
CA HIS A 125 5.39 2.39 9.14
C HIS A 125 5.54 0.87 8.95
N CYS A 126 4.42 0.16 8.83
CA CYS A 126 4.39 -1.26 8.46
C CYS A 126 4.15 -1.45 6.95
N LEU A 127 4.19 -2.70 6.49
CA LEU A 127 3.78 -3.03 5.12
C LEU A 127 2.29 -2.70 4.93
N PHE A 128 1.95 -2.11 3.78
CA PHE A 128 0.56 -1.97 3.38
C PHE A 128 -0.03 -3.37 3.09
N GLY A 129 -1.24 -3.63 3.59
CA GLY A 129 -1.92 -4.91 3.47
C GLY A 129 -1.54 -5.96 4.53
N LEU A 130 -0.71 -5.61 5.52
CA LEU A 130 -0.20 -6.60 6.49
C LEU A 130 -1.33 -7.25 7.32
N HIS A 131 -2.42 -6.53 7.56
CA HIS A 131 -3.65 -7.04 8.19
C HIS A 131 -4.26 -8.25 7.46
N LEU A 132 -3.99 -8.43 6.17
CA LEU A 132 -4.50 -9.54 5.37
C LEU A 132 -3.92 -10.90 5.78
N LEU A 133 -2.82 -10.92 6.54
CA LEU A 133 -2.17 -12.17 6.96
C LEU A 133 -2.93 -12.92 8.06
N GLN A 134 -3.84 -12.25 8.78
CA GLN A 134 -4.66 -12.88 9.83
C GLN A 134 -5.52 -14.01 9.25
N ASP A 135 -6.15 -13.76 8.12
CA ASP A 135 -7.12 -14.68 7.50
C ASP A 135 -6.55 -15.47 6.32
N SER A 136 -5.31 -15.16 5.91
CA SER A 136 -4.69 -15.75 4.72
C SER A 136 -3.56 -16.70 5.09
N LYS A 137 -3.55 -17.90 4.48
CA LYS A 137 -2.41 -18.84 4.46
C LYS A 137 -1.62 -18.81 3.15
N LYS A 138 -1.98 -17.89 2.24
CA LYS A 138 -1.37 -17.79 0.91
C LYS A 138 0.11 -17.39 1.01
N ASN A 139 0.85 -17.66 -0.06
CA ASN A 139 2.19 -17.11 -0.23
C ASN A 139 2.11 -15.58 -0.29
N VAL A 140 3.17 -14.92 0.17
CA VAL A 140 3.23 -13.46 0.24
C VAL A 140 4.03 -12.93 -0.94
N ALA A 141 3.47 -11.96 -1.65
CA ALA A 141 4.15 -11.19 -2.68
C ALA A 141 4.31 -9.75 -2.19
N VAL A 142 5.52 -9.19 -2.26
CA VAL A 142 5.81 -7.82 -1.81
C VAL A 142 6.28 -7.00 -2.99
N VAL A 143 5.62 -5.87 -3.23
CA VAL A 143 5.92 -4.89 -4.29
C VAL A 143 6.29 -3.54 -3.69
N GLU A 144 6.81 -2.63 -4.52
CA GLU A 144 7.17 -1.29 -4.05
C GLU A 144 5.93 -0.46 -3.65
N SER A 145 4.94 -0.40 -4.55
CA SER A 145 3.83 0.55 -4.45
C SER A 145 2.50 -0.09 -4.03
N GLU A 146 1.69 0.67 -3.31
CA GLU A 146 0.35 0.24 -2.90
C GLU A 146 -0.59 0.06 -4.10
N LYS A 147 -0.42 0.85 -5.16
CA LYS A 147 -1.15 0.69 -6.44
C LYS A 147 -0.94 -0.73 -7.00
N THR A 148 0.32 -1.15 -7.10
CA THR A 148 0.71 -2.43 -7.68
C THR A 148 0.13 -3.58 -6.86
N ALA A 149 0.17 -3.50 -5.52
CA ALA A 149 -0.42 -4.52 -4.65
C ALA A 149 -1.93 -4.66 -4.87
N VAL A 150 -2.65 -3.54 -4.98
CA VAL A 150 -4.10 -3.52 -5.25
C VAL A 150 -4.42 -4.16 -6.60
N ILE A 151 -3.75 -3.76 -7.68
CA ILE A 151 -3.98 -4.33 -9.02
C ILE A 151 -3.70 -5.83 -9.01
N MET A 152 -2.52 -6.23 -8.50
CA MET A 152 -2.08 -7.62 -8.53
C MET A 152 -2.94 -8.55 -7.65
N SER A 153 -3.64 -8.01 -6.65
CA SER A 153 -4.60 -8.78 -5.87
C SER A 153 -5.77 -9.33 -6.70
N ALA A 154 -6.18 -8.62 -7.76
CA ALA A 154 -7.18 -9.10 -8.69
C ALA A 154 -6.59 -9.98 -9.80
N VAL A 155 -5.38 -9.67 -10.27
CA VAL A 155 -4.72 -10.40 -11.35
C VAL A 155 -4.23 -11.78 -10.90
N LYS A 156 -3.65 -11.85 -9.71
CA LYS A 156 -3.08 -13.08 -9.14
C LYS A 156 -3.55 -13.26 -7.70
N PRO A 157 -4.82 -13.64 -7.49
CA PRO A 157 -5.44 -13.74 -6.17
C PRO A 157 -4.88 -14.89 -5.30
N ASP A 158 -4.05 -15.76 -5.87
CA ASP A 158 -3.39 -16.87 -5.15
C ASP A 158 -2.32 -16.40 -4.16
N TYR A 159 -1.91 -15.13 -4.22
CA TYR A 159 -0.96 -14.50 -3.31
C TYR A 159 -1.64 -13.47 -2.41
N THR A 160 -1.05 -13.22 -1.25
CA THR A 160 -1.33 -12.01 -0.47
C THR A 160 -0.35 -10.94 -0.87
N TRP A 161 -0.85 -9.87 -1.48
CA TRP A 161 -0.02 -8.78 -2.01
C TRP A 161 0.15 -7.68 -0.98
N LEU A 162 1.39 -7.36 -0.65
CA LEU A 162 1.80 -6.33 0.30
C LEU A 162 2.67 -5.28 -0.41
N ALA A 163 2.73 -4.07 0.14
CA ALA A 163 3.62 -3.04 -0.40
C ALA A 163 4.50 -2.38 0.67
N THR A 164 5.73 -2.02 0.28
CA THR A 164 6.70 -1.36 1.15
C THR A 164 6.38 0.11 1.38
N GLY A 165 5.75 0.74 0.38
CA GLY A 165 5.44 2.16 0.34
C GLY A 165 6.49 3.01 -0.37
N GLY A 166 7.53 2.39 -0.94
CA GLY A 166 8.58 3.04 -1.73
C GLY A 166 9.87 2.21 -1.81
N LYS A 167 10.70 2.51 -2.80
CA LYS A 167 11.95 1.79 -3.09
C LYS A 167 12.84 1.56 -1.88
N THR A 168 13.06 2.64 -1.12
CA THR A 168 14.00 2.68 0.02
C THR A 168 13.37 2.25 1.33
N GLU A 169 12.09 1.91 1.34
CA GLU A 169 11.34 1.57 2.55
C GLU A 169 11.52 0.11 2.96
N LEU A 170 12.01 -0.74 2.06
CA LEU A 170 12.27 -2.14 2.36
C LEU A 170 13.47 -2.28 3.30
N ASN A 171 13.32 -3.07 4.35
CA ASN A 171 14.40 -3.47 5.24
C ASN A 171 14.01 -4.75 5.99
N VAL A 172 14.98 -5.42 6.62
CA VAL A 172 14.77 -6.68 7.34
C VAL A 172 13.73 -6.53 8.45
N ALA A 173 13.73 -5.42 9.20
CA ALA A 173 12.78 -5.20 10.30
C ALA A 173 11.33 -5.12 9.79
N LYS A 174 11.10 -4.46 8.64
CA LYS A 174 9.77 -4.35 8.02
C LYS A 174 9.26 -5.69 7.46
N LEU A 175 10.16 -6.64 7.16
CA LEU A 175 9.81 -8.00 6.73
C LEU A 175 9.56 -8.97 7.91
N LYS A 176 9.95 -8.60 9.14
CA LYS A 176 9.85 -9.47 10.32
C LYS A 176 8.45 -10.06 10.55
N PRO A 177 7.34 -9.33 10.36
CA PRO A 177 5.99 -9.91 10.48
C PRO A 177 5.68 -11.04 9.50
N LEU A 178 6.50 -11.21 8.45
CA LEU A 178 6.34 -12.25 7.44
C LEU A 178 7.09 -13.55 7.77
N GLN A 179 7.76 -13.61 8.93
CA GLN A 179 8.48 -14.80 9.35
C GLN A 179 7.55 -16.03 9.39
N GLY A 180 8.04 -17.17 8.90
CA GLY A 180 7.29 -18.41 8.71
C GLY A 180 6.42 -18.44 7.45
N ARG A 181 6.46 -17.41 6.59
CA ARG A 181 5.75 -17.37 5.31
C ARG A 181 6.72 -17.53 4.14
N ARG A 182 6.22 -18.10 3.03
CA ARG A 182 6.93 -18.04 1.74
C ARG A 182 6.75 -16.65 1.15
N VAL A 183 7.85 -15.90 1.06
CA VAL A 183 7.86 -14.50 0.60
C VAL A 183 8.60 -14.37 -0.73
N ILE A 184 7.98 -13.69 -1.68
CA ILE A 184 8.58 -13.32 -2.97
C ILE A 184 8.52 -11.80 -3.10
N LEU A 185 9.67 -11.17 -3.31
CA LEU A 185 9.78 -9.73 -3.55
C LEU A 185 9.80 -9.45 -5.05
N PHE A 186 9.10 -8.39 -5.47
CA PHE A 186 9.00 -7.93 -6.85
C PHE A 186 9.42 -6.45 -6.89
N PRO A 187 10.75 -6.18 -6.96
CA PRO A 187 11.25 -4.82 -7.10
C PRO A 187 10.88 -4.24 -8.46
N ASP A 188 10.57 -2.94 -8.50
CA ASP A 188 10.45 -2.21 -9.75
C ASP A 188 11.79 -2.24 -10.51
N THR A 189 11.71 -2.15 -11.83
CA THR A 189 12.91 -2.11 -12.68
C THR A 189 13.72 -0.82 -12.48
N ASP A 190 14.99 -0.87 -12.85
CA ASP A 190 15.79 0.32 -13.14
C ASP A 190 16.84 0.03 -14.22
N GLU A 191 17.36 1.09 -14.83
CA GLU A 191 18.36 1.02 -15.91
C GLU A 191 19.58 0.16 -15.57
N THR A 192 19.98 0.12 -14.29
CA THR A 192 21.21 -0.53 -13.84
C THR A 192 20.97 -1.88 -13.16
N GLY A 193 19.72 -2.27 -12.91
CA GLY A 193 19.35 -3.41 -12.06
C GLY A 193 19.71 -3.22 -10.57
N LYS A 194 20.02 -1.99 -10.15
CA LYS A 194 20.42 -1.68 -8.77
C LYS A 194 19.30 -1.94 -7.76
N THR A 195 18.06 -1.66 -8.11
CA THR A 195 16.86 -1.90 -7.28
C THR A 195 16.70 -3.38 -7.01
N TYR A 196 16.85 -4.21 -8.05
CA TYR A 196 16.86 -5.65 -7.91
C TYR A 196 17.96 -6.12 -6.96
N GLN A 197 19.19 -5.63 -7.15
CA GLN A 197 20.33 -5.98 -6.31
C GLN A 197 20.14 -5.57 -4.84
N ASP A 198 19.69 -4.33 -4.59
CA ASP A 198 19.43 -3.82 -3.24
C ASP A 198 18.38 -4.67 -2.51
N TRP A 199 17.30 -5.04 -3.21
CA TRP A 199 16.24 -5.90 -2.66
C TRP A 199 16.72 -7.33 -2.46
N TYR A 200 17.59 -7.83 -3.34
CA TYR A 200 18.21 -9.15 -3.21
C TYR A 200 19.07 -9.24 -1.95
N GLU A 201 19.91 -8.23 -1.67
CA GLU A 201 20.73 -8.18 -0.46
C GLU A 201 19.87 -8.15 0.81
N ILE A 202 18.78 -7.36 0.82
CA ILE A 202 17.83 -7.35 1.94
C ILE A 202 17.14 -8.71 2.10
N ALA A 203 16.79 -9.37 0.99
CA ALA A 203 16.17 -10.70 1.02
C ALA A 203 17.13 -11.77 1.58
N GLN A 204 18.42 -11.71 1.24
CA GLN A 204 19.44 -12.60 1.82
C GLN A 204 19.56 -12.36 3.33
N ALA A 205 19.74 -11.10 3.75
CA ALA A 205 19.84 -10.76 5.17
C ALA A 205 18.57 -11.17 5.96
N ALA A 206 17.39 -10.99 5.38
CA ALA A 206 16.14 -11.45 5.97
C ALA A 206 16.07 -12.98 6.06
N SER A 207 16.53 -13.69 5.02
CA SER A 207 16.57 -15.15 5.03
C SER A 207 17.45 -15.70 6.15
N ASP A 208 18.61 -15.10 6.36
CA ASP A 208 19.54 -15.47 7.43
C ASP A 208 18.92 -15.25 8.82
N VAL A 209 18.24 -14.11 9.02
CA VAL A 209 17.59 -13.79 10.29
C VAL A 209 16.36 -14.68 10.56
N PHE A 210 15.61 -15.04 9.51
CA PHE A 210 14.36 -15.79 9.66
C PHE A 210 14.57 -17.30 9.69
N GLY A 211 15.70 -17.80 9.20
CA GLY A 211 15.98 -19.22 9.05
C GLY A 211 15.15 -19.90 7.94
N HIS A 212 14.58 -19.12 7.03
CA HIS A 212 13.87 -19.61 5.85
C HIS A 212 13.99 -18.64 4.67
N PRO A 213 13.86 -19.10 3.41
CA PRO A 213 14.10 -18.25 2.25
C PRO A 213 13.07 -17.11 2.11
N VAL A 214 13.58 -15.90 1.89
CA VAL A 214 12.90 -14.78 1.23
C VAL A 214 13.54 -14.63 -0.14
N THR A 215 12.74 -14.70 -1.20
CA THR A 215 13.25 -14.71 -2.59
C THR A 215 12.91 -13.43 -3.32
N VAL A 216 13.73 -13.04 -4.29
CA VAL A 216 13.43 -11.95 -5.23
C VAL A 216 13.11 -12.53 -6.59
N SER A 217 12.03 -12.06 -7.21
CA SER A 217 11.62 -12.49 -8.54
C SER A 217 12.45 -11.78 -9.61
N SER A 218 13.13 -12.55 -10.46
CA SER A 218 13.89 -12.03 -11.61
C SER A 218 13.03 -11.75 -12.84
N ILE A 219 11.70 -11.89 -12.75
CA ILE A 219 10.80 -11.79 -13.91
C ILE A 219 10.91 -10.43 -14.61
N LEU A 220 10.95 -9.34 -13.84
CA LEU A 220 11.10 -7.99 -14.36
C LEU A 220 12.47 -7.78 -15.02
N GLU A 221 13.54 -8.30 -14.40
CA GLU A 221 14.89 -8.22 -14.95
C GLU A 221 15.05 -8.98 -16.27
N GLN A 222 14.32 -10.07 -16.44
CA GLN A 222 14.40 -10.95 -17.62
C GLN A 222 13.47 -10.52 -18.76
N GLN A 223 12.30 -9.94 -18.43
CA GLN A 223 11.26 -9.67 -19.43
C GLN A 223 11.15 -8.20 -19.82
N ALA A 224 11.57 -7.26 -18.98
CA ALA A 224 11.52 -5.84 -19.32
C ALA A 224 12.57 -5.49 -20.38
N SER A 225 12.14 -4.77 -21.42
CA SER A 225 13.04 -4.16 -22.40
C SER A 225 13.91 -3.05 -21.77
N PRO A 226 15.02 -2.65 -22.39
CA PRO A 226 15.84 -1.54 -21.88
C PRO A 226 15.06 -0.23 -21.68
N SER A 227 14.09 0.08 -22.55
CA SER A 227 13.22 1.26 -22.40
C SER A 227 12.35 1.16 -21.16
N GLN A 228 11.72 0.00 -20.96
CA GLN A 228 10.88 -0.26 -19.78
C GLN A 228 11.69 -0.21 -18.48
N LYS A 229 12.95 -0.68 -18.49
CA LYS A 229 13.86 -0.51 -17.34
C LYS A 229 14.18 0.95 -17.05
N GLY A 230 14.30 1.80 -18.07
CA GLY A 230 14.43 3.25 -17.93
C GLY A 230 13.18 3.91 -17.35
N GLU A 231 12.01 3.41 -17.71
CA GLU A 231 10.71 3.87 -17.20
C GLU A 231 10.38 3.37 -15.79
N LYS A 232 11.20 2.44 -15.26
CA LYS A 232 11.04 1.85 -13.91
C LYS A 232 9.69 1.17 -13.72
N ILE A 233 9.31 0.36 -14.71
CA ILE A 233 8.05 -0.40 -14.66
C ILE A 233 8.00 -1.38 -13.49
N ASP A 234 6.78 -1.65 -13.04
CA ASP A 234 6.48 -2.67 -12.04
C ASP A 234 5.87 -3.96 -12.66
N ILE A 235 5.54 -4.94 -11.81
CA ILE A 235 4.97 -6.22 -12.27
C ILE A 235 3.57 -6.09 -12.92
N ALA A 236 2.79 -5.08 -12.53
CA ALA A 236 1.49 -4.83 -13.13
C ALA A 236 1.66 -4.24 -14.53
N ASP A 237 2.64 -3.36 -14.74
CA ASP A 237 2.96 -2.77 -16.05
C ASP A 237 3.46 -3.83 -17.06
N LEU A 238 4.08 -4.94 -16.61
CA LEU A 238 4.39 -6.08 -17.48
C LEU A 238 3.14 -6.81 -17.99
N ILE A 239 2.08 -6.85 -17.19
CA ILE A 239 0.82 -7.57 -17.50
C ILE A 239 -0.13 -6.68 -18.30
N PHE A 240 -0.15 -5.39 -17.96
CA PHE A 240 -0.90 -4.35 -18.63
C PHE A 240 0.08 -3.38 -19.28
N PRO A 241 0.72 -3.77 -20.40
CA PRO A 241 1.64 -2.89 -21.10
C PRO A 241 0.92 -1.60 -21.49
N PHE A 242 1.61 -0.47 -21.37
CA PHE A 242 1.09 0.83 -21.76
C PHE A 242 0.49 0.73 -23.17
N SER A 243 -0.78 1.13 -23.32
CA SER A 243 -1.31 1.37 -24.65
C SER A 243 -0.57 2.57 -25.22
N GLU A 244 0.33 2.35 -26.17
CA GLU A 244 0.84 3.41 -27.04
C GLU A 244 -0.33 3.96 -27.85
N ASN A 245 -1.07 4.91 -27.29
CA ASN A 245 -2.02 5.72 -28.03
C ASN A 245 -1.58 7.17 -27.90
N TYR A 246 -1.06 7.64 -29.05
CA TYR A 246 -0.68 9.01 -29.40
C TYR A 246 -1.72 10.07 -29.05
#